data_AF-A0A928CKZ8-F1
#
_entry.id   AF-A0A928CKZ8-F1
#
_cell.length_a   1.000
_cell.length_b   1.000
_cell.length_c   1.000
_cell.angle_alpha   90.00
_cell.angle_beta   90.00
_cell.angle_gamma   90.00
#
_symmetry.space_group_name_H-M   'P 1'
#
loop_
_entity.id
_entity.type
_entity.pdbx_description
1 polymer ?
#
loop_
_entity_poly.entity_id
_entity_poly.type
_entity_poly.pdbx_seq_one_letter_code
_entity_poly.pdbx_strand_id
1 'polypeptide(L)'
;MKKKVFLSILILAFISTLFASEKMNHKDFFVLFNHKIGESYKRIELLNKKSNLAKLGKEEVIGKISGKINYQAKISGLGGLVTIRYENFCDEEGWVFNGEIITRGKITGNGNFDGKVDVSGLYNASVYFDKVLLGNNLPCEGSYGVAFAGESRLEVPYQAYFEKYTDTSF
;
A
#
# COMPACT_ATOMS: atom_id res chain seq x y z
N MET A 1 -34.75 39.58 51.55
CA MET A 1 -35.77 38.55 51.24
C MET A 1 -36.06 38.55 49.74
N LYS A 2 -36.02 37.37 49.12
CA LYS A 2 -36.54 36.93 47.80
C LYS A 2 -35.84 37.38 46.49
N LYS A 3 -35.09 36.41 45.97
CA LYS A 3 -34.66 36.14 44.58
C LYS A 3 -35.74 36.46 43.52
N LYS A 4 -35.32 36.94 42.34
CA LYS A 4 -35.62 36.29 41.04
C LYS A 4 -34.47 36.51 40.05
N VAL A 5 -33.95 35.38 39.57
CA VAL A 5 -33.00 35.19 38.48
C VAL A 5 -33.77 35.30 37.16
N PHE A 6 -33.24 35.98 36.14
CA PHE A 6 -33.58 35.68 34.76
C PHE A 6 -32.29 35.59 33.94
N LEU A 7 -31.96 34.33 33.67
CA LEU A 7 -30.87 33.82 32.86
C LEU A 7 -31.38 33.76 31.43
N SER A 8 -30.88 34.62 30.53
CA SER A 8 -31.13 34.50 29.10
C SER A 8 -29.85 34.03 28.44
N ILE A 9 -29.73 32.71 28.29
CA ILE A 9 -28.72 32.03 27.49
C ILE A 9 -28.99 32.39 26.03
N LEU A 10 -28.14 33.23 25.43
CA LEU A 10 -28.11 33.40 23.98
C LEU A 10 -27.40 32.17 23.40
N ILE A 11 -28.18 31.34 22.72
CA ILE A 11 -27.75 30.09 22.11
C ILE A 11 -26.68 30.39 21.06
N LEU A 12 -25.47 29.87 21.32
CA LEU A 12 -24.41 29.65 20.34
C LEU A 12 -24.96 28.74 19.23
N ALA A 13 -25.24 29.29 18.06
CA ALA A 13 -25.42 28.49 16.84
C ALA A 13 -24.13 28.55 16.03
N PHE A 14 -23.13 27.79 16.49
CA PHE A 14 -21.96 27.46 15.68
C PHE A 14 -22.45 26.47 14.62
N ILE A 15 -22.74 26.95 13.41
CA ILE A 15 -22.96 26.07 12.26
C ILE A 15 -21.58 25.51 11.88
N SER A 16 -21.16 24.43 12.55
CA SER A 16 -20.12 23.58 11.99
C SER A 16 -20.77 22.80 10.86
N THR A 17 -20.61 23.28 9.63
CA THR A 17 -20.88 22.45 8.45
C THR A 17 -20.05 21.18 8.58
N LEU A 18 -20.74 20.05 8.78
CA LEU A 18 -20.18 18.72 8.65
C LEU A 18 -19.53 18.63 7.27
N PHE A 19 -18.21 18.73 7.19
CA PHE A 19 -17.49 18.05 6.13
C PHE A 19 -17.48 16.58 6.53
N ALA A 20 -18.50 15.83 6.10
CA ALA A 20 -18.36 14.39 6.02
C ALA A 20 -17.30 14.14 4.96
N SER A 21 -16.04 13.98 5.38
CA SER A 21 -14.98 13.44 4.52
C SER A 21 -15.52 12.13 3.99
N GLU A 22 -15.74 12.03 2.67
CA GLU A 22 -16.09 10.76 2.06
C GLU A 22 -15.00 9.76 2.43
N LYS A 23 -15.42 8.68 3.09
CA LYS A 23 -14.50 7.64 3.52
C LYS A 23 -13.89 7.01 2.27
N MET A 24 -12.57 7.07 2.14
CA MET A 24 -11.84 6.44 1.04
C MET A 24 -12.25 4.98 0.90
N ASN A 25 -12.70 4.58 -0.29
CA ASN A 25 -13.05 3.19 -0.54
C ASN A 25 -11.80 2.33 -0.77
N HIS A 26 -11.97 1.01 -0.69
CA HIS A 26 -10.86 0.05 -0.73
C HIS A 26 -10.11 0.04 -2.06
N LYS A 27 -10.82 0.26 -3.17
CA LYS A 27 -10.23 0.29 -4.51
C LYS A 27 -9.37 1.55 -4.67
N ASP A 28 -9.91 2.72 -4.33
CA ASP A 28 -9.19 3.99 -4.46
C ASP A 28 -7.97 4.02 -3.55
N PHE A 29 -8.10 3.49 -2.33
CA PHE A 29 -6.96 3.29 -1.45
C PHE A 29 -5.92 2.35 -2.07
N PHE A 30 -6.32 1.23 -2.65
CA PHE A 30 -5.38 0.33 -3.31
C PHE A 30 -4.64 0.99 -4.47
N VAL A 31 -5.33 1.78 -5.30
CA VAL A 31 -4.71 2.52 -6.41
C VAL A 31 -3.69 3.54 -5.88
N LEU A 32 -4.04 4.29 -4.83
CA LEU A 32 -3.12 5.22 -4.17
C LEU A 32 -1.93 4.50 -3.53
N PHE A 33 -2.17 3.41 -2.81
CA PHE A 33 -1.15 2.55 -2.23
C PHE A 33 -0.20 2.04 -3.32
N ASN A 34 -0.73 1.52 -4.44
CA ASN A 34 0.07 0.98 -5.54
C ASN A 34 0.94 2.07 -6.18
N HIS A 35 0.42 3.28 -6.30
CA HIS A 35 1.21 4.43 -6.73
C HIS A 35 2.36 4.72 -5.75
N LYS A 36 2.08 4.84 -4.45
CA LYS A 36 3.09 5.19 -3.43
C LYS A 36 4.14 4.09 -3.22
N ILE A 37 3.74 2.81 -3.17
CA ILE A 37 4.69 1.69 -3.11
C ILE A 37 5.45 1.53 -4.44
N GLY A 38 4.88 1.95 -5.56
CA GLY A 38 5.59 2.02 -6.84
C GLY A 38 6.78 2.99 -6.81
N GLU A 39 6.67 4.10 -6.09
CA GLU A 39 7.78 5.05 -5.92
C GLU A 39 8.96 4.46 -5.12
N SER A 40 8.69 3.58 -4.14
CA SER A 40 9.75 2.89 -3.41
C SER A 40 10.49 1.86 -4.29
N TYR A 41 9.78 1.15 -5.18
CA TYR A 41 10.40 0.21 -6.12
C TYR A 41 11.41 0.86 -7.06
N LYS A 42 11.20 2.13 -7.43
CA LYS A 42 12.15 2.89 -8.25
C LYS A 42 13.50 3.10 -7.56
N ARG A 43 13.55 2.98 -6.23
CA ARG A 43 14.78 3.15 -5.44
C ARG A 43 15.61 1.87 -5.30
N ILE A 44 15.09 0.71 -5.70
CA ILE A 44 15.79 -0.57 -5.64
C ILE A 44 16.54 -0.78 -6.96
N GLU A 45 17.84 -0.54 -6.99
CA GLU A 45 18.67 -0.59 -8.20
C GLU A 45 18.60 -1.95 -8.90
N LEU A 46 18.70 -3.05 -8.16
CA LEU A 46 18.67 -4.41 -8.70
C LEU A 46 17.34 -4.71 -9.38
N LEU A 47 16.21 -4.30 -8.79
CA LEU A 47 14.88 -4.52 -9.34
C LEU A 47 14.69 -3.85 -10.72
N ASN A 48 15.36 -2.70 -10.92
CA ASN A 48 15.27 -1.87 -12.11
C ASN A 48 16.28 -2.25 -13.22
N LYS A 49 17.10 -3.30 -13.03
CA LYS A 49 17.98 -3.80 -14.11
C LYS A 49 17.15 -4.40 -15.25
N LYS A 50 17.64 -4.26 -16.49
CA LYS A 50 16.91 -4.69 -17.70
C LYS A 50 16.75 -6.21 -17.81
N SER A 51 17.80 -6.99 -17.49
CA SER A 51 17.77 -8.44 -17.60
C SER A 51 17.43 -9.08 -16.25
N ASN A 52 16.64 -10.16 -16.26
CA ASN A 52 16.23 -10.85 -15.04
C ASN A 52 17.41 -11.41 -14.23
N LEU A 53 18.49 -11.85 -14.92
CA LEU A 53 19.69 -12.34 -14.26
C LEU A 53 20.47 -11.22 -13.55
N ALA A 54 20.44 -10.00 -14.07
CA ALA A 54 21.08 -8.85 -13.43
C ALA A 54 20.30 -8.35 -12.21
N LYS A 55 19.06 -8.81 -12.01
CA LYS A 55 18.27 -8.51 -10.80
C LYS A 55 18.66 -9.39 -9.62
N LEU A 56 19.37 -10.50 -9.84
CA LEU A 56 19.75 -11.42 -8.77
C LEU A 56 20.70 -10.76 -7.78
N GLY A 57 20.53 -11.07 -6.49
CA GLY A 57 21.36 -10.54 -5.42
C GLY A 57 20.53 -10.05 -4.23
N LYS A 58 21.15 -9.17 -3.45
CA LYS A 58 20.55 -8.50 -2.31
C LYS A 58 20.89 -7.01 -2.35
N GLU A 59 19.96 -6.18 -1.90
CA GLU A 59 20.14 -4.74 -1.79
C GLU A 59 19.36 -4.23 -0.57
N GLU A 60 19.89 -3.21 0.09
CA GLU A 60 19.21 -2.50 1.16
C GLU A 60 19.02 -1.04 0.75
N VAL A 61 17.82 -0.50 0.93
CA VAL A 61 17.48 0.90 0.63
C VAL A 61 16.96 1.57 1.90
N ILE A 62 17.63 2.63 2.35
CA ILE A 62 17.24 3.39 3.54
C ILE A 62 16.16 4.42 3.18
N GLY A 63 15.11 4.49 3.99
CA GLY A 63 14.07 5.51 3.87
C GLY A 63 14.63 6.91 4.12
N LYS A 64 14.09 7.92 3.44
CA LYS A 64 14.51 9.33 3.60
C LYS A 64 14.19 9.85 5.00
N ILE A 65 13.14 9.32 5.63
CA ILE A 65 12.70 9.69 6.98
C ILE A 65 13.04 8.57 7.96
N SER A 66 12.69 7.32 7.65
CA SER A 66 12.94 6.18 8.55
C SER A 66 12.97 4.83 7.86
N GLY A 67 13.51 3.84 8.58
CA GLY A 67 13.41 2.43 8.22
C GLY A 67 14.11 2.09 6.91
N LYS A 68 13.77 0.91 6.37
CA LYS A 68 14.47 0.36 5.21
C LYS A 68 13.66 -0.65 4.41
N ILE A 69 14.13 -0.89 3.19
CA ILE A 69 13.71 -2.00 2.33
C ILE A 69 14.87 -2.98 2.24
N ASN A 70 14.60 -4.25 2.45
CA ASN A 70 15.50 -5.35 2.13
C ASN A 70 14.99 -6.05 0.87
N TYR A 71 15.74 -5.95 -0.22
CA TYR A 71 15.50 -6.66 -1.47
C TYR A 71 16.34 -7.92 -1.54
N GLN A 72 15.75 -9.02 -2.00
CA GLN A 72 16.48 -10.22 -2.38
C GLN A 72 15.85 -10.86 -3.61
N ALA A 73 16.67 -11.17 -4.61
CA ALA A 73 16.29 -12.03 -5.71
C ALA A 73 17.25 -13.21 -5.88
N LYS A 74 16.70 -14.40 -6.06
CA LYS A 74 17.48 -15.63 -6.26
C LYS A 74 16.76 -16.57 -7.22
N ILE A 75 17.53 -17.47 -7.82
CA ILE A 75 16.97 -18.64 -8.50
C ILE A 75 16.48 -19.63 -7.43
N SER A 76 15.28 -20.18 -7.62
CA SER A 76 14.68 -21.14 -6.70
C SER A 76 13.93 -22.20 -7.51
N GLY A 77 14.50 -23.40 -7.60
CA GLY A 77 13.97 -24.47 -8.46
C GLY A 77 14.02 -24.06 -9.94
N LEU A 78 12.93 -24.27 -10.67
CA LEU A 78 12.76 -23.93 -12.08
C LEU A 78 12.28 -22.48 -12.29
N GLY A 79 12.73 -21.54 -11.46
CA GLY A 79 12.15 -20.20 -11.43
C GLY A 79 12.93 -19.19 -10.59
N GLY A 80 12.37 -17.99 -10.49
CA GLY A 80 12.89 -16.89 -9.69
C GLY A 80 12.05 -16.67 -8.43
N LEU A 81 12.72 -16.31 -7.34
CA LEU A 81 12.10 -15.84 -6.11
C LEU A 81 12.60 -14.43 -5.84
N VAL A 82 11.69 -13.47 -5.77
CA VAL A 82 11.97 -12.09 -5.35
C VAL A 82 11.26 -11.84 -4.03
N THR A 83 11.94 -11.25 -3.08
CA THR A 83 11.39 -10.82 -1.79
C THR A 83 11.74 -9.36 -1.59
N ILE A 84 10.72 -8.54 -1.33
CA ILE A 84 10.86 -7.15 -0.92
C ILE A 84 10.27 -7.03 0.47
N ARG A 85 11.11 -6.79 1.48
CA ARG A 85 10.67 -6.62 2.87
C ARG A 85 10.86 -5.18 3.30
N TYR A 86 9.77 -4.57 3.75
CA TYR A 86 9.73 -3.25 4.35
C TYR A 86 9.84 -3.37 5.87
N GLU A 87 10.72 -2.58 6.47
CA GLU A 87 10.90 -2.47 7.92
C GLU A 87 10.74 -1.01 8.32
N ASN A 88 9.51 -0.61 8.65
CA ASN A 88 9.12 0.77 8.98
C ASN A 88 9.64 1.82 7.98
N PHE A 89 9.65 1.47 6.70
CA PHE A 89 10.19 2.31 5.63
C PHE A 89 9.30 3.55 5.41
N CYS A 90 9.90 4.72 5.46
CA CYS A 90 9.22 5.99 5.25
C CYS A 90 10.10 6.94 4.42
N ASP A 91 9.55 7.38 3.29
CA ASP A 91 10.16 8.36 2.39
C ASP A 91 9.44 9.71 2.38
N GLU A 92 8.16 9.71 2.75
CA GLU A 92 7.26 10.85 2.72
C GLU A 92 6.35 10.76 3.94
N GLU A 93 6.10 11.89 4.59
CA GLU A 93 5.21 11.95 5.74
C GLU A 93 3.83 11.35 5.41
N GLY A 94 3.25 10.64 6.37
CA GLY A 94 1.96 9.98 6.20
C GLY A 94 2.01 8.58 5.55
N TRP A 95 3.18 8.10 5.10
CA TRP A 95 3.34 6.76 4.53
C TRP A 95 4.48 5.99 5.19
N VAL A 96 4.13 5.09 6.11
CA VAL A 96 5.05 4.12 6.69
C VAL A 96 4.66 2.72 6.25
N PHE A 97 5.54 2.06 5.52
CA PHE A 97 5.35 0.69 5.03
C PHE A 97 6.07 -0.31 5.93
N ASN A 98 5.39 -1.40 6.28
CA ASN A 98 5.96 -2.50 7.03
C ASN A 98 5.38 -3.84 6.57
N GLY A 99 6.21 -4.85 6.35
CA GLY A 99 5.76 -6.16 5.87
C GLY A 99 6.58 -6.66 4.69
N GLU A 100 6.06 -7.59 3.90
CA GLU A 100 6.80 -8.17 2.80
C GLU A 100 5.93 -8.57 1.62
N ILE A 101 6.55 -8.53 0.44
CA ILE A 101 5.98 -9.00 -0.82
C ILE A 101 6.92 -10.04 -1.39
N ILE A 102 6.36 -11.21 -1.68
CA ILE A 102 7.09 -12.35 -2.23
C ILE A 102 6.55 -12.61 -3.63
N THR A 103 7.42 -12.57 -4.62
CA THR A 103 7.10 -12.90 -6.01
C THR A 103 7.78 -14.20 -6.38
N ARG A 104 6.99 -15.18 -6.80
CA ARG A 104 7.49 -16.46 -7.33
C ARG A 104 7.18 -16.54 -8.80
N GLY A 105 8.20 -16.46 -9.64
CA GLY A 105 8.09 -16.64 -11.08
C GLY A 105 8.53 -18.04 -11.50
N LYS A 106 7.79 -18.67 -12.42
CA LYS A 106 8.17 -19.92 -13.09
C LYS A 106 8.80 -19.59 -14.45
N ILE A 107 9.66 -20.48 -14.95
CA ILE A 107 10.23 -20.38 -16.32
C ILE A 107 9.13 -20.30 -17.40
N THR A 108 7.93 -20.84 -17.13
CA THR A 108 6.78 -20.77 -18.04
C THR A 108 6.15 -19.38 -18.17
N GLY A 109 6.69 -18.35 -17.51
CA GLY A 109 6.17 -16.98 -17.51
C GLY A 109 5.04 -16.72 -16.51
N ASN A 110 4.58 -17.76 -15.80
CA ASN A 110 3.53 -17.66 -14.79
C ASN A 110 4.11 -17.54 -13.39
N GLY A 111 3.37 -16.95 -12.46
CA GLY A 111 3.80 -16.81 -11.09
C GLY A 111 2.67 -16.48 -10.14
N ASN A 112 3.02 -16.17 -8.90
CA ASN A 112 2.10 -15.60 -7.93
C ASN A 112 2.80 -14.58 -7.06
N PHE A 113 2.00 -13.68 -6.50
CA PHE A 113 2.41 -12.93 -5.34
C PHE A 113 1.98 -13.65 -4.05
N ASP A 114 2.65 -13.29 -2.97
CA ASP A 114 2.31 -13.65 -1.60
C ASP A 114 2.82 -12.54 -0.67
N GLY A 115 2.34 -12.52 0.56
CA GLY A 115 2.73 -11.55 1.57
C GLY A 115 1.68 -10.48 1.85
N LYS A 116 2.08 -9.54 2.71
CA LYS A 116 1.24 -8.49 3.26
C LYS A 116 2.10 -7.27 3.55
N VAL A 117 1.60 -6.08 3.21
CA VAL A 117 2.18 -4.80 3.62
C VAL A 117 1.15 -4.03 4.44
N ASP A 118 1.54 -3.68 5.66
CA ASP A 118 0.85 -2.75 6.53
C ASP A 118 1.30 -1.32 6.22
N VAL A 119 0.33 -0.41 6.21
CA VAL A 119 0.50 1.04 6.05
C VAL A 119 0.04 1.71 7.33
N SER A 120 0.84 2.64 7.83
CA SER A 120 0.47 3.55 8.92
C SER A 120 0.83 4.99 8.57
N GLY A 121 0.22 5.95 9.28
CA GLY A 121 0.37 7.38 9.03
C GLY A 121 -0.96 8.02 8.65
N LEU A 122 -1.06 8.54 7.43
CA LEU A 122 -2.29 9.16 6.90
C LEU A 122 -3.42 8.13 6.76
N TYR A 123 -3.05 6.90 6.38
CA TYR A 123 -3.94 5.75 6.33
C TYR A 123 -3.43 4.67 7.26
N ASN A 124 -4.35 3.95 7.89
CA ASN A 124 -4.04 2.75 8.66
C ASN A 124 -4.75 1.57 7.99
N ALA A 125 -4.00 0.76 7.26
CA ALA A 125 -4.56 -0.32 6.45
C ALA A 125 -3.52 -1.41 6.15
N SER A 126 -3.99 -2.56 5.71
CA SER A 126 -3.17 -3.67 5.22
C SER A 126 -3.55 -4.03 3.79
N VAL A 127 -2.54 -4.30 2.96
CA VAL A 127 -2.70 -4.84 1.60
C VAL A 127 -2.11 -6.25 1.53
N TYR A 128 -2.90 -7.19 1.03
CA TYR A 128 -2.59 -8.62 0.94
C TYR A 128 -2.42 -9.03 -0.53
N PHE A 129 -1.40 -9.84 -0.80
CA PHE A 129 -1.00 -10.24 -2.14
C PHE A 129 -1.23 -11.73 -2.45
N ASP A 130 -1.79 -12.46 -1.48
CA ASP A 130 -1.95 -13.92 -1.42
C ASP A 130 -2.85 -14.57 -2.50
N LYS A 131 -3.63 -13.77 -3.25
CA LYS A 131 -4.59 -14.27 -4.25
C LYS A 131 -4.30 -13.82 -5.69
N VAL A 132 -3.18 -13.15 -5.95
CA VAL A 132 -2.85 -12.65 -7.29
C VAL A 132 -1.98 -13.62 -8.06
N LEU A 133 -2.40 -13.94 -9.29
CA LEU A 133 -1.62 -14.74 -10.24
C LEU A 133 -0.95 -13.82 -11.27
N LEU A 134 0.24 -14.24 -11.69
CA LEU A 134 1.06 -13.53 -12.66
C LEU A 134 1.10 -14.30 -13.98
N GLY A 135 0.96 -13.55 -15.07
CA GLY A 135 1.20 -13.99 -16.43
C GLY A 135 2.14 -12.98 -17.10
N ASN A 136 3.22 -13.45 -17.72
CA ASN A 136 4.28 -12.60 -18.26
C ASN A 136 4.85 -11.60 -17.23
N ASN A 137 4.98 -12.03 -15.97
CA ASN A 137 5.41 -11.22 -14.82
C ASN A 137 4.49 -10.04 -14.45
N LEU A 138 3.25 -10.01 -14.94
CA LEU A 138 2.25 -9.00 -14.58
C LEU A 138 1.02 -9.66 -13.97
N PRO A 139 0.28 -8.96 -13.08
CA PRO A 139 -1.01 -9.43 -12.59
C PRO A 139 -1.97 -9.73 -13.74
N CYS A 140 -2.53 -10.94 -13.78
CA CYS A 140 -3.47 -11.34 -14.84
C CYS A 140 -4.76 -11.96 -14.32
N GLU A 141 -4.81 -12.36 -13.05
CA GLU A 141 -5.98 -12.98 -12.42
C GLU A 141 -5.93 -12.78 -10.89
N GLY A 142 -7.09 -12.89 -10.25
CA GLY A 142 -7.23 -12.86 -8.80
C GLY A 142 -7.54 -11.47 -8.25
N SER A 143 -7.17 -11.26 -7.00
CA SER A 143 -7.49 -10.03 -6.25
C SER A 143 -6.42 -9.69 -5.21
N TYR A 144 -6.35 -8.41 -4.87
CA TYR A 144 -5.62 -7.88 -3.73
C TYR A 144 -6.58 -7.73 -2.55
N GLY A 145 -6.19 -8.24 -1.39
CA GLY A 145 -6.94 -7.97 -0.17
C GLY A 145 -6.62 -6.57 0.35
N VAL A 146 -7.62 -5.81 0.75
CA VAL A 146 -7.45 -4.52 1.43
C VAL A 146 -8.25 -4.55 2.71
N ALA A 147 -7.66 -4.15 3.83
CA ALA A 147 -8.36 -4.02 5.11
C ALA A 147 -7.93 -2.72 5.80
N PHE A 148 -8.86 -1.79 6.01
CA PHE A 148 -8.61 -0.64 6.88
C PHE A 148 -8.60 -1.07 8.35
N ALA A 149 -7.96 -0.28 9.20
CA ALA A 149 -7.91 -0.53 10.63
C ALA A 149 -9.32 -0.66 11.24
N GLY A 150 -9.60 -1.81 11.86
CA GLY A 150 -10.91 -2.11 12.44
C GLY A 150 -11.98 -2.58 11.44
N GLU A 151 -11.61 -2.77 10.17
CA GLU A 151 -12.52 -3.22 9.12
C GLU A 151 -12.16 -4.60 8.58
N SER A 152 -13.18 -5.28 8.04
CA SER A 152 -12.99 -6.55 7.36
C SER A 152 -12.25 -6.36 6.04
N ARG A 153 -11.40 -7.33 5.70
CA ARG A 153 -10.75 -7.40 4.39
C ARG A 153 -11.79 -7.47 3.27
N LEU A 154 -11.64 -6.61 2.26
CA LEU A 154 -12.33 -6.70 0.98
C LEU A 154 -11.36 -7.01 -0.14
N GLU A 155 -11.84 -7.70 -1.16
CA GLU A 155 -11.05 -8.07 -2.34
C GLU A 155 -11.21 -7.02 -3.43
N VAL A 156 -10.08 -6.44 -3.83
CA VAL A 156 -9.96 -5.53 -4.96
C VAL A 156 -9.48 -6.32 -6.18
N PRO A 157 -10.22 -6.34 -7.30
CA PRO A 157 -9.81 -7.09 -8.50
C PRO A 157 -8.44 -6.67 -9.02
N TYR A 158 -7.68 -7.63 -9.59
CA TYR A 158 -6.31 -7.38 -10.04
C TYR A 158 -6.19 -6.21 -11.04
N GLN A 159 -7.25 -5.91 -11.80
CA GLN A 159 -7.29 -4.83 -12.78
C GLN A 159 -6.98 -3.46 -12.16
N ALA A 160 -7.30 -3.25 -10.88
CA ALA A 160 -7.00 -2.01 -10.18
C ALA A 160 -5.48 -1.71 -10.13
N TYR A 161 -4.62 -2.73 -10.28
CA TYR A 161 -3.17 -2.56 -10.38
C TYR A 161 -2.75 -1.71 -11.58
N PHE A 162 -3.53 -1.75 -12.66
CA PHE A 162 -3.25 -1.01 -13.89
C PHE A 162 -3.89 0.38 -13.93
N GLU A 163 -4.70 0.70 -12.92
CA GLU A 163 -5.34 2.00 -12.84
C GLU A 163 -4.32 3.06 -12.42
N LYS A 164 -4.43 4.25 -13.04
CA LYS A 164 -3.60 5.38 -12.66
C LYS A 164 -4.25 6.08 -11.48
N TYR A 165 -3.46 6.39 -10.47
CA TYR A 165 -3.88 7.38 -9.49
C TYR A 165 -4.00 8.74 -10.20
N THR A 166 -5.21 9.27 -10.23
CA THR A 166 -5.49 10.65 -10.62
C THR A 166 -5.86 11.38 -9.35
N ASP A 167 -5.05 12.36 -8.94
CA ASP A 167 -5.38 13.24 -7.83
C ASP A 167 -6.64 14.04 -8.21
N THR A 168 -7.77 13.70 -7.61
CA THR A 168 -9.06 14.37 -7.87
C THR A 168 -9.34 15.49 -6.87
N SER A 169 -8.34 15.92 -6.11
CA SER A 169 -8.46 17.05 -5.18
C SER A 169 -8.62 18.37 -5.94
N PHE A 170 -9.84 18.89 -6.01
CA PHE A 170 -10.18 20.30 -6.29
C PHE A 170 -10.62 20.99 -5.00
#